data_AF-A0A933BCB8-F1
#
_entry.id   AF-A0A933BCB8-F1
#
_cell.length_a   1.000
_cell.length_b   1.000
_cell.length_c   1.000
_cell.angle_alpha   90.00
_cell.angle_beta   90.00
_cell.angle_gamma   90.00
#
_symmetry.space_group_name_H-M   'P 1'
#
loop_
_entity.id
_entity.type
_entity.pdbx_description
1 polymer ?
#
loop_
_entity_poly.entity_id
_entity_poly.type
_entity_poly.pdbx_seq_one_letter_code
_entity_poly.pdbx_strand_id
1 'polypeptide(L)' 'QAQPGAFSYSWCGRNADGQWVATGAYLLRVEAPNQKKNLKVLVVK' A
#
# COMPACT_ATOMS: atom_id res chain seq x y z
N GLN A 1 14.33 5.85 -15.73
CA GLN A 1 13.24 5.42 -16.64
C GLN A 1 12.46 4.33 -15.92
N ALA A 2 11.14 4.47 -15.75
CA ALA A 2 10.34 3.41 -15.14
C ALA A 2 10.30 2.22 -16.10
N GLN A 3 10.75 1.05 -15.65
CA GLN A 3 10.70 -0.15 -16.47
C GLN A 3 9.36 -0.87 -16.25
N PRO A 4 8.68 -1.32 -17.32
CA PRO A 4 7.51 -2.16 -17.19
C PRO A 4 7.90 -3.47 -16.52
N GLY A 5 7.09 -3.93 -15.57
CA GLY A 5 7.37 -5.14 -14.82
C GLY A 5 6.35 -5.37 -13.71
N ALA A 6 6.34 -6.58 -13.16
CA ALA A 6 5.59 -6.90 -11.96
C ALA A 6 6.40 -6.47 -10.73
N PHE A 7 5.77 -5.71 -9.84
CA PHE A 7 6.38 -5.26 -8.59
C PHE A 7 5.52 -5.74 -7.41
N SER A 8 6.19 -6.32 -6.41
CA SER A 8 5.56 -6.78 -5.18
C SER A 8 5.91 -5.83 -4.04
N TYR A 9 4.90 -5.39 -3.29
CA TYR A 9 5.06 -4.52 -2.13
C TYR A 9 4.39 -5.15 -0.92
N SER A 10 5.06 -5.09 0.22
CA SER A 10 4.50 -5.46 1.53
C SER A 10 4.51 -4.23 2.43
N TRP A 11 3.49 -4.14 3.28
CA TRP A 11 3.41 -3.12 4.31
C TRP A 11 3.41 -3.81 5.67
N CYS A 12 4.31 -3.36 6.55
CA CYS A 12 4.49 -3.96 7.87
C CYS A 12 3.39 -3.57 8.88
N GLY A 13 2.37 -2.80 8.49
CA GLY A 13 1.29 -2.37 9.38
C GLY A 13 1.65 -1.22 10.32
N ARG A 14 2.71 -0.46 10.01
CA ARG A 14 3.12 0.73 10.77
C ARG A 14 2.86 2.02 9.99
N ASN A 15 2.46 3.08 10.69
CA ASN A 15 2.29 4.43 10.13
C ASN A 15 3.65 5.16 10.00
N ALA A 16 3.60 6.43 9.55
CA ALA A 16 4.78 7.26 9.37
C ALA A 16 5.56 7.56 10.67
N ASP A 17 4.87 7.53 11.81
CA ASP A 17 5.47 7.71 13.15
C ASP A 17 6.08 6.40 13.70
N GLY A 18 6.06 5.32 12.91
CA GLY A 18 6.56 4.01 13.30
C GLY A 18 5.63 3.24 14.25
N GLN A 19 4.41 3.71 14.48
CA GLN A 19 3.42 3.10 15.35
C GLN A 19 2.56 2.07 14.61
N TRP A 20 2.13 1.03 15.31
CA TRP A 20 1.17 0.06 14.78
C TRP A 20 -0.18 0.70 14.51
N VAL A 21 -0.73 0.46 13.33
CA VAL A 21 -2.09 0.91 13.00
C VAL A 21 -3.14 0.03 13.67
N ALA A 22 -4.36 0.55 13.80
CA ALA A 22 -5.49 -0.23 14.32
C ALA A 22 -5.91 -1.34 13.34
N THR A 23 -6.54 -2.39 13.85
CA THR A 23 -7.26 -3.37 13.03
C THR A 23 -8.33 -2.65 12.20
N GLY A 24 -8.38 -2.92 10.90
CA GLY A 24 -9.35 -2.25 10.04
C GLY A 24 -9.04 -2.35 8.55
N ALA A 25 -9.92 -1.73 7.75
CA ALA A 25 -9.73 -1.62 6.32
C ALA A 25 -8.90 -0.38 5.98
N TYR A 26 -7.89 -0.58 5.14
CA TYR A 26 -6.98 0.44 4.65
C TYR A 26 -7.01 0.51 3.12
N LEU A 27 -6.65 1.68 2.58
CA LEU A 27 -6.59 1.92 1.15
C LEU A 27 -5.13 2.08 0.73
N LEU A 28 -4.64 1.16 -0.12
CA LEU A 28 -3.38 1.30 -0.81
C LEU A 28 -3.63 2.02 -2.14
N ARG A 29 -3.04 3.20 -2.31
CA ARG A 29 -3.09 3.98 -3.56
C ARG A 29 -1.77 3.83 -4.30
N VAL A 30 -1.82 3.31 -5.53
CA VAL A 30 -0.67 3.17 -6.41
C VAL A 30 -0.82 4.15 -7.56
N GLU A 31 0.16 5.03 -7.74
CA GLU A 31 0.20 6.03 -8.79
C GLU A 31 1.47 5.84 -9.64
N ALA A 32 1.27 5.79 -10.96
CA ALA A 32 2.30 5.78 -11.97
C ALA A 32 1.96 6.87 -13.01
N PRO A 33 2.92 7.31 -13.85
CA PRO A 33 2.69 8.43 -14.79
C PRO A 33 1.42 8.31 -15.63
N ASN A 34 1.02 7.08 -16.00
CA ASN A 34 -0.15 6.80 -16.83
C ASN A 34 -1.19 5.88 -16.15
N GLN A 35 -1.12 5.66 -14.84
CA GLN A 35 -2.02 4.73 -14.15
C GLN A 35 -2.27 5.12 -12.70
N LYS A 36 -3.52 4.99 -12.25
CA LYS A 36 -3.90 5.05 -10.84
C LYS A 36 -4.69 3.81 -10.46
N LYS A 37 -4.35 3.19 -9.33
CA LYS A 37 -5.06 2.01 -8.81
C LYS A 37 -5.24 2.11 -7.31
N ASN A 38 -6.46 1.85 -6.86
CA ASN A 38 -6.83 1.81 -5.45
C ASN A 38 -7.09 0.35 -5.06
N LEU A 39 -6.47 -0.10 -3.98
CA LEU A 39 -6.60 -1.46 -3.45
C LEU A 39 -7.07 -1.38 -2.00
N LYS A 40 -8.13 -2.11 -1.67
CA LYS A 40 -8.59 -2.25 -0.27
C LYS A 40 -7.82 -3.39 0.37
N VAL A 41 -7.22 -3.14 1.52
CA VAL A 41 -6.45 -4.10 2.32
C VAL A 41 -7.09 -4.20 3.70
N LEU A 42 -7.29 -5.42 4.21
CA LEU A 42 -7.76 -5.63 5.57
C LEU A 42 -6.55 -5.94 6.45
N VAL A 43 -6.32 -5.12 7.47
CA VAL A 43 -5.35 -5.40 8.52
C VAL A 43 -6.08 -6.09 9.66
N VAL A 44 -5.69 -7.33 9.94
CA VAL A 44 -6.10 -8.12 11.10
C VAL A 44 -4.88 -8.31 12.00
N LYS A 45 -5.07 -8.16 13.31
CA LYS A 45 -4.01 -8.25 14.31
C LYS A 45 -4.21 -9.52 15.14
#